data_AF-A0A4Y8Y228-F1
#
_entry.id   AF-A0A4Y8Y228-F1
#
_cell.length_a   1.000
_cell.length_b   1.000
_cell.length_c   1.000
_cell.angle_alpha   90.00
_cell.angle_beta   90.00
_cell.angle_gamma   90.00
#
_symmetry.space_group_name_H-M   'P 1'
#
loop_
_entity.id
_entity.type
_entity.pdbx_description
1 polymer ?
#
loop_
_entity_poly.entity_id
_entity_poly.type
_entity_poly.pdbx_seq_one_letter_code
_entity_poly.pdbx_strand_id
1 'polypeptide(L)' 'MSNESGPPESLIDLQRTLNAAAEEARSRGSSPQEWRPWVEAAAAVENAFAEHAAAVGIGVDELRSAVEKAARTA' A
#
# COMPACT_ATOMS: atom_id res chain seq x y z
N MET A 1 -21.17 -5.60 16.44
CA MET A 1 -19.72 -5.77 16.22
C MET A 1 -19.55 -6.07 14.75
N SER A 2 -19.32 -5.04 13.93
CA SER A 2 -19.14 -5.22 12.49
C SER A 2 -17.76 -5.82 12.28
N ASN A 3 -17.70 -7.14 12.05
CA ASN A 3 -16.56 -7.75 11.38
C ASN A 3 -16.58 -7.23 9.95
N GLU A 4 -15.90 -6.12 9.73
CA GLU A 4 -15.42 -5.79 8.39
C GLU A 4 -14.30 -6.79 8.11
N SER A 5 -14.65 -7.94 7.50
CA SER A 5 -13.73 -9.06 7.22
C SER A 5 -12.67 -8.74 6.15
N GLY A 6 -12.31 -7.47 5.99
CA GLY A 6 -11.39 -6.97 4.98
C GLY A 6 -10.26 -6.16 5.62
N PRO A 7 -9.16 -5.96 4.90
CA PRO A 7 -8.11 -5.06 5.36
C PRO A 7 -8.66 -3.63 5.54
N PRO A 8 -8.05 -2.84 6.44
CA PRO A 8 -8.53 -1.49 6.73
C PRO A 8 -8.47 -0.60 5.47
N GLU A 9 -9.55 0.16 5.25
CA GLU A 9 -9.71 1.05 4.07
C GLU A 9 -8.57 2.06 3.95
N SER A 10 -8.03 2.53 5.08
CA SER A 10 -6.86 3.43 5.10
C SER A 10 -5.61 2.81 4.47
N LEU A 11 -5.36 1.51 4.67
CA LEU A 11 -4.24 0.83 4.01
C LEU A 11 -4.54 0.57 2.52
N ILE A 12 -5.81 0.33 2.17
CA ILE A 12 -6.24 0.20 0.77
C ILE A 12 -5.98 1.51 0.01
N ASP A 13 -6.35 2.65 0.57
CA ASP A 13 -6.14 3.96 -0.05
C ASP A 13 -4.65 4.34 -0.15
N LEU A 14 -3.85 3.99 0.86
CA LEU A 14 -2.39 4.14 0.81
C LEU A 14 -1.79 3.28 -0.33
N GLN A 15 -2.23 2.04 -0.47
CA GLN A 15 -1.78 1.16 -1.55
C GLN A 15 -2.23 1.67 -2.94
N ARG A 16 -3.44 2.23 -3.06
CA ARG A 16 -3.90 2.89 -4.30
C ARG A 16 -3.02 4.08 -4.67
N THR A 17 -2.67 4.90 -3.69
CA THR A 17 -1.77 6.05 -3.88
C THR A 17 -0.40 5.58 -4.37
N LEU A 18 0.15 4.53 -3.76
CA LEU A 18 1.40 3.92 -4.19
C LEU A 18 1.34 3.38 -5.62
N ASN A 19 0.25 2.71 -5.98
CA ASN A 19 0.04 2.20 -7.33
C ASN A 19 -0.03 3.34 -8.35
N ALA A 20 -0.75 4.41 -8.04
CA ALA A 20 -0.85 5.59 -8.90
C ALA A 20 0.53 6.27 -9.09
N ALA A 21 1.32 6.40 -8.02
CA ALA A 21 2.69 6.91 -8.11
C ALA A 21 3.60 6.02 -8.97
N ALA A 22 3.41 4.69 -8.91
CA ALA A 22 4.14 3.74 -9.75
C ALA A 22 3.78 3.90 -11.23
N GLU A 23 2.49 4.04 -11.55
CA GLU A 23 2.02 4.28 -12.93
C GLU A 23 2.52 5.62 -13.47
N GLU A 24 2.48 6.67 -12.66
CA GLU A 24 3.02 7.99 -13.01
C GLU A 24 4.52 7.90 -13.30
N ALA A 25 5.30 7.29 -12.41
CA ALA A 25 6.73 7.10 -12.60
C ALA A 25 7.03 6.30 -13.88
N ARG A 26 6.31 5.18 -14.12
CA ARG A 26 6.42 4.39 -15.35
C ARG A 26 6.14 5.22 -16.61
N SER A 27 5.16 6.13 -16.55
CA SER A 27 4.81 6.99 -17.68
C SER A 27 5.87 8.05 -17.98
N ARG A 28 6.62 8.50 -16.97
CA ARG A 28 7.67 9.52 -17.10
C ARG A 28 9.04 8.95 -17.45
N GLY A 29 9.30 7.70 -17.07
CA GLY A 29 10.50 6.95 -17.45
C GLY A 29 11.17 6.23 -16.28
N SER A 30 12.34 5.66 -16.54
CA SER A 30 13.04 4.79 -15.57
C SER A 30 14.14 5.50 -14.79
N SER A 31 14.16 6.84 -14.76
CA SER A 31 15.19 7.57 -14.00
C SER A 31 14.89 7.54 -12.50
N PRO A 32 15.91 7.51 -11.62
CA PRO A 32 15.70 7.56 -10.17
C PRO A 32 14.87 8.78 -9.71
N GLN A 33 14.96 9.90 -10.43
CA GLN A 33 14.22 11.13 -10.14
C GLN A 33 12.72 10.95 -10.40
N GLU A 34 12.33 10.27 -11.48
CA GLU A 34 10.92 10.00 -11.79
C GLU A 34 10.29 9.03 -10.80
N TRP A 35 11.08 8.13 -10.22
CA TRP A 35 10.62 7.17 -9.21
C TRP A 35 10.62 7.72 -7.79
N ARG A 36 11.18 8.91 -7.53
CA ARG A 36 11.25 9.49 -6.18
C ARG A 36 9.89 9.56 -5.48
N PRO A 37 8.79 10.01 -6.13
CA PRO A 37 7.47 10.02 -5.50
C PRO A 37 6.98 8.62 -5.09
N TRP A 38 7.26 7.61 -5.91
CA TRP A 38 6.94 6.22 -5.57
C TRP A 38 7.76 5.72 -4.37
N VAL A 39 9.05 6.04 -4.31
CA VAL A 39 9.92 5.65 -3.18
C VAL A 39 9.44 6.28 -1.86
N GLU A 40 9.10 7.57 -1.88
CA GLU A 40 8.58 8.28 -0.70
C GLU A 40 7.24 7.66 -0.24
N ALA A 41 6.34 7.36 -1.18
CA ALA A 41 5.08 6.68 -0.89
C ALA A 41 5.29 5.24 -0.37
N ALA A 42 6.25 4.50 -0.93
CA ALA A 42 6.54 3.12 -0.55
C ALA A 42 6.98 3.03 0.91
N ALA A 43 7.85 3.94 1.35
CA ALA A 43 8.31 3.98 2.75
C ALA A 43 7.14 4.25 3.73
N ALA A 44 6.23 5.18 3.38
CA ALA A 44 5.07 5.47 4.21
C ALA A 44 4.12 4.26 4.30
N VAL A 45 3.90 3.58 3.18
CA VAL A 45 3.08 2.37 3.10
C VAL A 45 3.70 1.23 3.91
N GLU A 46 5.00 0.97 3.77
CA GLU A 46 5.70 -0.06 4.54
C GLU A 46 5.57 0.14 6.04
N ASN A 47 5.76 1.38 6.52
CA ASN A 47 5.63 1.67 7.94
C ASN A 47 4.18 1.47 8.43
N ALA A 48 3.18 1.92 7.66
CA ALA A 48 1.77 1.74 8.01
C ALA A 48 1.37 0.26 8.07
N PHE A 49 1.88 -0.57 7.16
CA PHE A 49 1.69 -2.02 7.19
C PHE A 49 2.32 -2.66 8.43
N ALA A 50 3.56 -2.28 8.76
CA ALA A 50 4.25 -2.81 9.93
C ALA A 50 3.53 -2.44 11.23
N GLU A 51 3.12 -1.19 11.38
CA GLU A 51 2.37 -0.69 12.55
C GLU A 51 1.04 -1.40 12.70
N HIS A 52 0.26 -1.54 11.62
CA HIS A 52 -1.04 -2.19 11.69
C HIS A 52 -0.93 -3.69 11.96
N ALA A 53 -0.01 -4.38 11.27
CA ALA A 53 0.24 -5.81 11.49
C ALA A 53 0.64 -6.10 12.94
N ALA A 54 1.49 -5.26 13.53
CA ALA A 54 1.87 -5.35 14.94
C ALA A 54 0.67 -5.09 15.87
N ALA A 55 -0.17 -4.10 15.56
CA ALA A 55 -1.34 -3.75 16.37
C ALA A 55 -2.41 -4.84 16.42
N VAL A 56 -2.61 -5.57 15.32
CA VAL A 56 -3.63 -6.62 15.20
C VAL A 56 -3.07 -8.05 15.30
N GLY A 57 -1.75 -8.20 15.41
CA GLY A 57 -1.07 -9.48 15.61
C GLY A 57 -1.08 -10.41 14.40
N ILE A 58 -1.11 -9.86 13.18
CA ILE A 58 -1.07 -10.64 11.93
C ILE A 58 0.27 -10.47 11.22
N GLY A 59 0.57 -11.35 10.26
CA GLY A 59 1.77 -11.22 9.43
C GLY A 59 1.68 -10.01 8.50
N VAL A 60 2.75 -9.22 8.41
CA VAL A 60 2.85 -8.07 7.49
C VAL A 60 2.60 -8.50 6.04
N ASP A 61 3.17 -9.63 5.61
CA ASP A 61 3.00 -10.12 4.24
C ASP A 61 1.57 -10.58 3.93
N GLU A 62 0.88 -11.16 4.91
CA GLU A 62 -0.52 -11.54 4.80
C GLU A 62 -1.42 -10.31 4.65
N LEU A 63 -1.21 -9.31 5.52
CA LEU A 63 -1.92 -8.04 5.45
C LEU A 63 -1.68 -7.32 4.13
N ARG A 64 -0.41 -7.27 3.68
CA ARG A 64 -0.03 -6.64 2.41
C ARG A 64 -0.72 -7.31 1.22
N SER A 65 -0.70 -8.64 1.16
CA SER A 65 -1.37 -9.39 0.10
C SER A 65 -2.88 -9.13 0.07
N ALA A 66 -3.53 -9.07 1.23
CA ALA A 66 -4.94 -8.75 1.34
C ALA A 66 -5.26 -7.33 0.83
N VAL A 67 -4.45 -6.35 1.23
CA VAL A 67 -4.59 -4.94 0.82
C VAL A 67 -4.33 -4.77 -0.67
N GLU A 68 -3.26 -5.34 -1.22
CA GLU A 68 -2.93 -5.28 -2.64
C GLU A 68 -4.04 -5.86 -3.51
N LYS A 69 -4.64 -6.98 -3.07
CA LYS A 69 -5.78 -7.58 -3.74
C LYS A 69 -7.00 -6.66 -3.69
N ALA A 70 -7.33 -6.12 -2.52
CA ALA A 70 -8.47 -5.21 -2.34
C ALA A 70 -8.33 -3.93 -3.19
N ALA A 71 -7.14 -3.33 -3.21
CA ALA A 71 -6.84 -2.13 -4.00
C ALA A 71 -6.95 -2.32 -5.51
N ARG A 72 -6.95 -3.58 -6.01
CA ARG A 72 -7.10 -3.91 -7.43
C ARG A 72 -8.56 -4.14 -7.84
N THR A 73 -9.41 -4.54 -6.91
CA THR A 73 -10.77 -5.04 -7.19
C THR A 73 -11.89 -4.03 -6.95
N ALA A 74 -11.59 -2.84 -6.45
CA ALA A 74 -12.55 -1.81 -6.08
C ALA A 74 -12.30 -0.52 -6.86
#